data_AF-A0A7V2QKS0-F1
#
_entry.id   AF-A0A7V2QKS0-F1
#
_cell.length_a   1.000
_cell.length_b   1.000
_cell.length_c   1.000
_cell.angle_alpha   90.00
_cell.angle_beta   90.00
_cell.angle_gamma   90.00
#
_symmetry.space_group_name_H-M   'P 1'
#
loop_
_entity.id
_entity.type
_entity.pdbx_description
1 polymer ?
#
loop_
_entity_poly.entity_id
_entity_poly.type
_entity_poly.pdbx_seq_one_letter_code
_entity_poly.pdbx_strand_id
1 'polypeptide(L)'
;MGNELLLYIGSVVIILWGIAHLIPTKAIVSGFGEISDDNKKVVTMELIAEGLTLCFLGVLVLLVTIMTDSQSEAANIVYLACAGMLVVMAVLTALTGARTPAVWYKICPAVKTIVAILFVLGTL
;
A
#
# COMPACT_ATOMS: atom_id res chain seq x y z
N MET A 1 -2.28 -21.33 11.24
CA MET A 1 -2.14 -20.42 12.40
C MET A 1 -0.91 -19.52 12.35
N GLY A 2 0.34 -20.03 12.34
CA GLY A 2 1.53 -19.14 12.35
C GLY A 2 1.63 -18.20 11.15
N ASN A 3 1.36 -18.71 9.94
CA ASN A 3 1.49 -17.95 8.69
C ASN A 3 0.35 -16.95 8.48
N GLU A 4 -0.86 -17.30 8.92
CA GLU A 4 -2.04 -16.41 8.86
C GLU A 4 -1.86 -15.16 9.71
N LEU A 5 -1.12 -15.26 10.83
CA LEU A 5 -0.81 -14.09 11.65
C LEU A 5 -0.02 -13.04 10.86
N LEU A 6 0.91 -13.47 9.98
CA LEU A 6 1.66 -12.56 9.11
C LEU A 6 0.74 -11.88 8.10
N LEU A 7 -0.21 -12.61 7.52
CA LEU A 7 -1.22 -12.08 6.61
C LEU A 7 -2.11 -11.05 7.30
N TYR A 8 -2.57 -11.33 8.53
CA TYR A 8 -3.36 -10.39 9.32
C TYR A 8 -2.59 -9.12 9.68
N ILE A 9 -1.35 -9.26 10.16
CA ILE A 9 -0.51 -8.10 10.49
C ILE A 9 -0.25 -7.27 9.24
N GLY A 10 0.16 -7.89 8.13
CA GLY A 10 0.41 -7.18 6.87
C GLY A 10 -0.84 -6.44 6.37
N SER A 11 -2.00 -7.07 6.46
CA SER A 11 -3.28 -6.49 6.04
C SER A 11 -3.63 -5.24 6.87
N VAL A 12 -3.55 -5.34 8.20
CA VAL A 12 -3.82 -4.20 9.09
C VAL A 12 -2.84 -3.06 8.86
N VAL A 13 -1.53 -3.37 8.78
CA VAL A 13 -0.49 -2.37 8.55
C VAL A 13 -0.74 -1.61 7.24
N ILE A 14 -1.04 -2.30 6.14
CA ILE A 14 -1.21 -1.64 4.85
C ILE A 14 -2.52 -0.87 4.73
N ILE A 15 -3.59 -1.32 5.38
CA ILE A 15 -4.84 -0.56 5.49
C ILE A 15 -4.60 0.75 6.23
N LEU A 16 -3.96 0.68 7.41
CA LEU A 16 -3.64 1.87 8.19
C LEU A 16 -2.71 2.82 7.42
N TRP A 17 -1.75 2.27 6.69
CA TRP A 17 -0.84 3.06 5.85
C TRP A 17 -1.57 3.73 4.66
N GLY A 18 -2.55 3.05 4.07
CA GLY A 18 -3.43 3.59 3.03
C GLY A 18 -4.30 4.74 3.56
N ILE A 19 -4.93 4.57 4.72
CA ILE A 19 -5.68 5.65 5.39
C ILE A 19 -4.77 6.86 5.66
N ALA A 20 -3.55 6.60 6.10
CA ALA A 20 -2.59 7.66 6.37
C ALA A 20 -2.05 8.36 5.11
N HIS A 21 -2.21 7.79 3.90
CA HIS A 21 -2.04 8.52 2.63
C HIS A 21 -3.22 9.47 2.33
N LEU A 22 -4.43 9.08 2.70
CA LEU A 22 -5.64 9.86 2.40
C LEU A 22 -5.75 11.13 3.26
N ILE A 23 -5.41 11.04 4.56
CA ILE A 23 -5.55 12.14 5.52
C ILE A 23 -4.78 13.43 5.11
N PRO A 24 -3.48 13.38 4.76
CA PRO A 24 -2.71 14.59 4.48
C PRO A 24 -2.88 15.12 3.05
N THR A 25 -3.73 14.52 2.20
CA THR A 25 -3.83 14.83 0.76
C THR A 25 -3.94 16.34 0.51
N LYS A 26 -4.86 17.03 1.19
CA LYS A 26 -5.08 18.47 1.01
C LYS A 26 -3.84 19.29 1.40
N ALA A 27 -3.18 18.93 2.51
CA ALA A 27 -1.98 19.62 2.99
C ALA A 27 -0.81 19.44 2.02
N ILE A 28 -0.61 18.22 1.50
CA ILE A 28 0.42 17.91 0.52
C ILE A 28 0.19 18.69 -0.78
N VAL A 29 -1.05 18.68 -1.30
CA VAL A 29 -1.41 19.41 -2.52
C VAL A 29 -1.18 20.91 -2.37
N SER A 30 -1.54 21.49 -1.22
CA SER A 30 -1.27 22.91 -0.92
C SER A 30 0.22 23.25 -0.80
N GLY A 31 1.06 22.25 -0.55
CA GLY A 31 2.51 22.42 -0.43
C GLY A 31 3.27 22.49 -1.76
N PHE A 32 2.64 22.20 -2.90
CA PHE A 32 3.31 22.09 -4.20
C PHE A 32 3.69 23.43 -4.89
N GLY A 33 3.67 24.56 -4.18
CA GLY A 33 4.02 25.86 -4.78
C GLY A 33 3.08 26.26 -5.93
N GLU A 34 3.59 27.02 -6.90
CA GLU A 34 2.80 27.49 -8.04
C GLU A 34 2.66 26.41 -9.13
N ILE A 35 1.72 25.49 -8.92
CA ILE A 35 1.20 24.60 -9.97
C ILE A 35 -0.22 25.01 -10.38
N SER A 36 -0.57 24.73 -11.64
CA SER A 36 -1.92 25.01 -12.16
C SER A 36 -2.99 24.23 -11.39
N ASP A 37 -4.22 24.73 -11.40
CA ASP A 37 -5.32 24.06 -10.70
C ASP A 37 -5.64 22.68 -11.28
N ASP A 38 -5.43 22.48 -12.57
CA ASP A 38 -5.60 21.16 -13.19
C ASP A 38 -4.52 20.18 -12.73
N ASN A 39 -3.26 20.63 -12.59
CA ASN A 39 -2.20 19.80 -12.01
C ASN A 39 -2.51 19.46 -10.54
N LYS A 40 -3.06 20.40 -9.75
CA LYS A 40 -3.48 20.12 -8.37
C LYS A 40 -4.54 19.02 -8.31
N LYS A 41 -5.53 19.04 -9.23
CA LYS A 41 -6.57 18.01 -9.30
C LYS A 41 -5.97 16.64 -9.64
N VAL A 42 -5.08 16.57 -10.63
CA VAL A 42 -4.41 15.31 -11.01
C VAL A 42 -3.58 14.76 -9.85
N VAL A 43 -2.75 15.60 -9.22
CA VAL A 43 -1.95 15.18 -8.05
C VAL A 43 -2.86 14.71 -6.91
N THR A 44 -3.95 15.41 -6.63
CA THR A 44 -4.94 15.00 -5.61
C THR A 44 -5.52 13.63 -5.93
N MET A 45 -5.91 13.40 -7.19
CA MET A 45 -6.46 12.12 -7.65
C MET A 45 -5.44 10.99 -7.45
N GLU A 46 -4.19 11.18 -7.85
CA GLU A 46 -3.13 10.17 -7.70
C GLU A 46 -2.83 9.83 -6.24
N LEU A 47 -2.79 10.84 -5.34
CA LEU A 47 -2.62 10.59 -3.90
C LEU A 47 -3.78 9.77 -3.32
N ILE A 48 -5.01 10.09 -3.72
CA ILE A 48 -6.21 9.34 -3.27
C ILE A 48 -6.18 7.93 -3.83
N ALA A 49 -5.86 7.77 -5.12
CA ALA A 49 -5.78 6.48 -5.78
C ALA A 49 -4.75 5.57 -5.10
N GLU A 50 -3.57 6.10 -4.75
CA GLU A 50 -2.54 5.37 -4.01
C GLU A 50 -3.07 4.90 -2.64
N GLY A 51 -3.65 5.81 -1.84
CA GLY A 51 -4.20 5.46 -0.53
C GLY A 51 -5.31 4.41 -0.59
N LEU A 52 -6.24 4.55 -1.55
CA LEU A 52 -7.32 3.56 -1.76
C LEU A 52 -6.79 2.22 -2.25
N THR A 53 -5.76 2.20 -3.11
CA THR A 53 -5.12 0.96 -3.57
C THR A 53 -4.52 0.19 -2.39
N LEU A 54 -3.83 0.89 -1.48
CA LEU A 54 -3.25 0.26 -0.29
C LEU A 54 -4.33 -0.32 0.64
N CYS A 55 -5.41 0.42 0.88
CA CYS A 55 -6.56 -0.08 1.63
C CYS A 55 -7.18 -1.32 0.96
N PHE A 56 -7.39 -1.27 -0.35
CA PHE A 56 -7.96 -2.37 -1.12
C PHE A 56 -7.09 -3.63 -1.03
N LEU A 57 -5.77 -3.52 -1.21
CA LEU A 57 -4.85 -4.65 -1.12
C LEU A 57 -4.90 -5.31 0.26
N GLY A 58 -4.91 -4.52 1.34
CA GLY A 58 -5.02 -5.07 2.68
C GLY A 58 -6.37 -5.70 2.98
N VAL A 59 -7.47 -5.09 2.53
CA VAL A 59 -8.83 -5.66 2.68
C VAL A 59 -8.94 -6.96 1.89
N LEU A 60 -8.43 -7.02 0.66
CA LEU A 60 -8.47 -8.22 -0.17
C LEU A 60 -7.73 -9.38 0.51
N VAL A 61 -6.49 -9.16 0.98
CA VAL A 61 -5.73 -10.19 1.69
C VAL A 61 -6.43 -10.63 2.97
N LEU A 62 -6.97 -9.69 3.75
CA LEU A 62 -7.73 -10.00 4.96
C LEU A 62 -8.96 -10.87 4.65
N LEU A 63 -9.77 -10.47 3.68
CA LEU A 63 -10.99 -11.19 3.29
C LEU A 63 -10.67 -12.60 2.79
N VAL A 64 -9.66 -12.76 1.91
CA VAL A 64 -9.25 -14.08 1.44
C VAL A 64 -8.80 -14.95 2.62
N THR A 65 -8.04 -14.39 3.57
CA THR A 65 -7.56 -15.13 4.75
C THR A 65 -8.68 -15.60 5.68
N ILE A 66 -9.74 -14.80 5.88
CA ILE A 66 -10.84 -15.19 6.79
C ILE A 66 -11.97 -15.98 6.10
N MET A 67 -12.16 -15.82 4.79
CA MET A 67 -13.30 -16.39 4.06
C MET A 67 -12.97 -17.66 3.27
N THR A 68 -11.68 -17.96 3.07
CA THR A 68 -11.24 -19.10 2.27
C THR A 68 -10.28 -19.98 3.04
N ASP A 69 -9.93 -21.14 2.48
CA ASP A 69 -8.76 -21.88 2.96
C ASP A 69 -7.51 -21.07 2.62
N SER A 70 -6.89 -20.51 3.67
CA SER A 70 -5.72 -19.63 3.59
C SER A 70 -4.50 -20.32 2.97
N GLN A 71 -4.50 -21.65 2.85
CA GLN A 71 -3.44 -22.44 2.23
C GLN A 71 -3.80 -22.94 0.83
N SER A 72 -4.97 -22.58 0.31
CA SER A 72 -5.35 -22.94 -1.05
C SER A 72 -4.46 -22.25 -2.10
N GLU A 73 -4.28 -22.92 -3.24
CA GLU A 73 -3.51 -22.37 -4.37
C GLU A 73 -4.07 -21.01 -4.84
N ALA A 74 -5.40 -20.88 -4.87
CA ALA A 74 -6.06 -19.63 -5.21
C ALA A 74 -5.75 -18.50 -4.22
N ALA A 75 -5.77 -18.78 -2.91
CA ALA A 75 -5.41 -17.78 -1.89
C ALA A 75 -3.94 -17.34 -2.03
N ASN A 76 -3.02 -18.29 -2.23
CA ASN A 76 -1.60 -18.02 -2.44
C ASN A 76 -1.35 -17.14 -3.67
N ILE A 77 -2.03 -17.39 -4.78
CA ILE A 77 -1.94 -16.53 -5.97
C ILE A 77 -2.35 -15.10 -5.64
N VAL A 78 -3.44 -14.90 -4.88
CA VAL A 78 -3.88 -13.56 -4.48
C VAL A 78 -2.86 -12.89 -3.57
N TYR A 79 -2.33 -13.58 -2.56
CA TYR A 79 -1.33 -13.03 -1.64
C TYR A 79 -0.06 -12.61 -2.37
N LEU A 80 0.45 -13.45 -3.28
CA LEU A 80 1.64 -13.15 -4.08
C LEU A 80 1.38 -12.03 -5.09
N ALA A 81 0.20 -11.97 -5.71
CA ALA A 81 -0.17 -10.86 -6.60
C ALA A 81 -0.22 -9.52 -5.84
N CYS A 82 -0.82 -9.51 -4.65
CA CYS A 82 -0.83 -8.34 -3.77
C CYS A 82 0.59 -7.94 -3.34
N ALA A 83 1.44 -8.90 -2.95
CA ALA A 83 2.83 -8.66 -2.61
C ALA A 83 3.61 -8.08 -3.80
N GLY A 84 3.42 -8.63 -5.00
CA GLY A 84 4.04 -8.13 -6.23
C GLY A 84 3.63 -6.68 -6.53
N MET A 85 2.35 -6.35 -6.40
CA MET A 85 1.89 -4.97 -6.59
C MET A 85 2.50 -4.01 -5.55
N LEU A 86 2.59 -4.42 -4.28
CA LEU A 86 3.25 -3.62 -3.24
C LEU A 86 4.73 -3.36 -3.56
N VAL A 87 5.45 -4.34 -4.11
CA VAL A 87 6.83 -4.17 -4.56
C VAL A 87 6.91 -3.19 -5.73
N VAL A 88 6.05 -3.31 -6.74
CA VAL A 88 6.00 -2.38 -7.87
C VAL A 88 5.76 -0.95 -7.39
N MET A 89 4.78 -0.76 -6.50
CA MET A 89 4.49 0.53 -5.90
C MET A 89 5.65 1.04 -5.03
N ALA A 90 6.34 0.16 -4.29
CA ALA A 90 7.51 0.53 -3.48
C ALA A 90 8.65 1.05 -4.35
N VAL A 91 8.94 0.37 -5.47
CA VAL A 91 9.93 0.80 -6.46
C VAL A 91 9.53 2.13 -7.07
N LEU A 92 8.27 2.28 -7.50
CA LEU A 92 7.77 3.54 -8.06
C LEU A 92 7.95 4.69 -7.05
N THR A 93 7.54 4.51 -5.79
CA THR A 93 7.70 5.53 -4.75
C THR A 93 9.17 5.83 -4.47
N ALA A 94 10.04 4.82 -4.40
CA ALA A 94 11.48 5.00 -4.18
C ALA A 94 12.15 5.82 -5.29
N LEU A 95 11.74 5.61 -6.54
CA LEU A 95 12.25 6.34 -7.70
C LEU A 95 11.65 7.75 -7.84
N THR A 96 10.48 8.01 -7.26
CA THR A 96 9.73 9.26 -7.40
C THR A 96 9.51 9.97 -6.06
N GLY A 97 8.40 9.71 -5.36
CA GLY A 97 7.97 10.42 -4.16
C GLY A 97 9.00 10.47 -3.03
N ALA A 98 9.78 9.40 -2.83
CA ALA A 98 10.82 9.34 -1.79
C ALA A 98 11.99 10.31 -2.03
N ARG A 99 12.12 10.85 -3.25
CA ARG A 99 13.10 11.89 -3.58
C ARG A 99 12.64 13.30 -3.22
N THR A 100 11.41 13.45 -2.72
CA THR A 100 10.92 14.72 -2.18
C THR A 100 11.37 14.93 -0.73
N PRO A 101 11.35 16.17 -0.20
CA PRO A 101 11.66 16.43 1.21
C PRO A 101 10.66 15.79 2.19
N ALA A 102 9.45 15.45 1.75
CA ALA A 102 8.39 14.94 2.60
C ALA A 102 8.74 13.55 3.16
N VAL A 103 8.90 13.49 4.49
CA VAL A 103 9.31 12.28 5.22
C VAL A 103 8.34 11.11 4.98
N TRP A 104 7.05 11.40 4.82
CA TRP A 104 6.01 10.39 4.60
C TRP A 104 6.30 9.50 3.37
N TYR A 105 6.70 10.12 2.25
CA TYR A 105 7.04 9.37 1.04
C TYR A 105 8.35 8.60 1.13
N LYS A 106 9.25 8.98 2.05
CA LYS A 106 10.51 8.25 2.29
C LYS A 106 10.29 6.94 3.05
N ILE A 107 9.30 6.92 3.94
CA ILE A 107 8.96 5.74 4.75
C ILE A 107 8.10 4.75 3.95
N CYS A 108 7.24 5.27 3.06
CA CYS A 108 6.31 4.48 2.27
C CYS A 108 6.91 3.25 1.53
N PRO A 109 8.05 3.34 0.82
CA PRO A 109 8.63 2.18 0.16
C PRO A 109 9.01 1.08 1.15
N ALA A 110 9.58 1.44 2.31
CA ALA A 110 9.92 0.47 3.35
C ALA A 110 8.67 -0.25 3.90
N VAL A 111 7.59 0.49 4.19
CA VAL A 111 6.33 -0.11 4.67
C VAL A 111 5.75 -1.08 3.65
N LYS A 112 5.66 -0.66 2.38
CA LYS A 112 5.18 -1.53 1.29
C LYS A 112 6.02 -2.79 1.14
N THR A 113 7.35 -2.67 1.19
CA THR A 113 8.26 -3.83 1.10
C THR A 113 8.11 -4.76 2.30
N ILE A 114 8.02 -4.24 3.52
CA ILE A 114 7.82 -5.06 4.73
C ILE A 114 6.52 -5.84 4.63
N VAL A 115 5.41 -5.18 4.26
CA VAL A 115 4.12 -5.88 4.08
C VAL A 115 4.20 -6.91 2.96
N ALA A 116 4.86 -6.61 1.84
CA ALA A 116 5.05 -7.59 0.77
C ALA A 116 5.80 -8.84 1.26
N ILE A 117 6.84 -8.67 2.09
CA ILE A 117 7.56 -9.78 2.72
C ILE A 117 6.62 -10.56 3.65
N LEU A 118 5.80 -9.89 4.47
CA LEU A 118 4.83 -10.56 5.34
C LEU A 118 3.83 -11.39 4.52
N PHE A 119 3.36 -10.87 3.37
CA PHE A 119 2.46 -11.60 2.50
C PHE A 119 3.13 -12.83 1.87
N VAL A 120 4.37 -12.72 1.41
CA VAL A 120 5.15 -13.85 0.89
C VAL A 120 5.41 -14.90 1.98
N LEU A 121 5.86 -14.49 3.17
CA LEU A 121 6.10 -15.42 4.26
C LEU A 121 4.81 -16.07 4.78
N GLY A 122 3.67 -15.37 4.66
CA GLY A 122 2.35 -15.91 4.98
C GLY A 122 1.89 -17.03 4.04
N THR A 123 2.52 -17.20 2.87
CA THR A 123 2.22 -18.30 1.92
C THR A 123 3.11 -19.53 2.09
N LEU A 124 4.14 -19.47 2.94
CA LEU A 124 5.15 -20.54 3.10
C LEU A 124 4.76 -21.58 4.13
#